data_AF-A0A1G4XGZ0-F1
#
_entry.id   AF-A0A1G4XGZ0-F1
#
_cell.length_a   1.000
_cell.length_b   1.000
_cell.length_c   1.000
_cell.angle_alpha   90.00
_cell.angle_beta   90.00
_cell.angle_gamma   90.00
#
_symmetry.space_group_name_H-M   'P 1'
#
loop_
_entity.id
_entity.type
_entity.pdbx_description
1 polymer ?
#
loop_
_entity_poly.entity_id
_entity_poly.type
_entity_poly.pdbx_seq_one_letter_code
_entity_poly.pdbx_strand_id
1 'polypeptide(L)'
;MAILDEILALPTELRAEQDTQKIADALPLRITREKTEIGKGTLLEVLGQDLGNLLCDFVDADAEFRHVKHLLANGWLDISLDSVRAGLDAIAAGNVMAGFAQAHADAIKVLAERSSPVDEFEVRKLCWSDDGQWLV
;
A
#
# COMPACT_ATOMS: atom_id res chain seq x y z
N MET A 1 -13.74 -5.41 3.63
CA MET A 1 -14.47 -6.69 3.48
C MET A 1 -13.99 -7.60 4.58
N ALA A 2 -14.85 -8.38 5.23
CA ALA A 2 -14.39 -9.26 6.30
C ALA A 2 -13.71 -10.50 5.68
N ILE A 3 -12.67 -11.04 6.32
CA ILE A 3 -11.95 -12.23 5.82
C ILE A 3 -12.90 -13.43 5.66
N LEU A 4 -13.90 -13.53 6.52
CA LEU A 4 -14.94 -14.56 6.42
C LEU A 4 -15.73 -14.47 5.09
N ASP A 5 -16.07 -13.27 4.63
CA ASP A 5 -16.77 -13.10 3.34
C ASP A 5 -15.89 -13.57 2.17
N GLU A 6 -14.59 -13.28 2.23
CA GLU A 6 -13.62 -13.73 1.23
C GLU A 6 -13.48 -15.26 1.23
N ILE A 7 -13.44 -15.89 2.40
CA ILE A 7 -13.41 -17.35 2.54
C ILE A 7 -14.69 -17.96 1.94
N LEU A 8 -15.86 -17.40 2.25
CA LEU A 8 -17.15 -17.90 1.73
C LEU A 8 -17.30 -17.73 0.22
N ALA A 9 -16.58 -16.77 -0.37
CA ALA A 9 -16.51 -16.57 -1.82
C ALA A 9 -15.60 -17.58 -2.53
N LEU A 10 -14.75 -18.32 -1.80
CA LEU A 10 -13.92 -19.38 -2.39
C LEU A 10 -14.77 -20.58 -2.83
N PRO A 11 -14.28 -21.36 -3.83
CA PRO A 11 -14.95 -22.57 -4.30
C PRO A 11 -15.31 -23.51 -3.13
N THR A 12 -16.52 -24.06 -3.17
CA THR A 12 -17.03 -24.95 -2.12
C THR A 12 -16.18 -26.21 -1.96
N GLU A 13 -15.56 -26.68 -3.03
CA GLU A 13 -14.67 -27.84 -3.03
C GLU A 13 -13.44 -27.58 -2.16
N LEU A 14 -12.86 -26.37 -2.25
CA LEU A 14 -11.70 -25.98 -1.46
C LEU A 14 -12.03 -25.91 0.04
N ARG A 15 -13.24 -25.45 0.37
CA ARG A 15 -13.74 -25.40 1.76
C ARG A 15 -14.08 -26.78 2.33
N ALA A 16 -14.59 -27.68 1.48
CA ALA A 16 -14.95 -29.04 1.88
C ALA A 16 -13.73 -29.89 2.31
N GLU A 17 -12.52 -29.53 1.86
CA GLU A 17 -11.28 -30.17 2.29
C GLU A 17 -10.89 -29.84 3.74
N GLN A 18 -11.49 -28.80 4.35
CA GLN A 18 -11.21 -28.31 5.70
C GLN A 18 -9.73 -27.97 5.97
N ASP A 19 -8.95 -27.78 4.90
CA ASP A 19 -7.54 -27.43 4.95
C ASP A 19 -7.41 -25.90 5.01
N THR A 20 -7.23 -25.40 6.23
CA THR A 20 -7.11 -23.96 6.52
C THR A 20 -5.87 -23.34 5.89
N GLN A 21 -4.81 -24.11 5.64
CA GLN A 21 -3.62 -23.61 4.94
C GLN A 21 -3.93 -23.37 3.46
N LYS A 22 -4.58 -24.33 2.79
CA LYS A 22 -5.00 -24.15 1.39
C LYS A 22 -5.98 -23.00 1.21
N ILE A 23 -6.88 -22.79 2.17
CA ILE A 23 -7.79 -21.66 2.16
C ILE A 23 -7.00 -20.35 2.31
N ALA A 24 -6.06 -20.27 3.26
CA ALA A 24 -5.22 -19.10 3.44
C ALA A 24 -4.37 -18.76 2.20
N ASP A 25 -3.81 -19.78 1.55
CA ASP A 25 -3.01 -19.64 0.32
C ASP A 25 -3.85 -19.20 -0.89
N ALA A 26 -5.15 -19.50 -0.89
CA ALA A 26 -6.08 -19.11 -1.96
C ALA A 26 -6.63 -17.69 -1.79
N LEU A 27 -6.46 -17.06 -0.62
CA LEU A 27 -6.93 -15.71 -0.36
C LEU A 27 -5.99 -14.66 -0.96
N PRO A 28 -6.52 -13.47 -1.33
CA PRO A 28 -5.69 -12.35 -1.77
C PRO A 28 -4.67 -11.94 -0.71
N LEU A 29 -3.43 -11.65 -1.15
CA LEU A 29 -2.37 -11.16 -0.28
C LEU A 29 -2.82 -9.91 0.49
N ARG A 30 -2.44 -9.83 1.75
CA ARG A 30 -2.66 -8.65 2.59
C ARG A 30 -1.57 -7.65 2.32
N ILE A 31 -1.96 -6.42 2.02
CA ILE A 31 -1.04 -5.30 1.85
C ILE A 31 -0.93 -4.58 3.18
N THR A 32 0.24 -4.60 3.78
CA THR A 32 0.59 -3.80 4.96
C THR A 32 1.51 -2.66 4.54
N ARG A 33 1.56 -1.61 5.37
CA ARG A 33 2.46 -0.48 5.16
C ARG A 33 3.56 -0.52 6.19
N GLU A 34 4.78 -0.42 5.72
CA GLU A 34 5.97 -0.31 6.57
C GLU A 34 6.55 1.10 6.45
N LYS A 35 7.06 1.61 7.57
CA LYS A 35 7.79 2.87 7.60
C LYS A 35 8.89 2.84 6.53
N THR A 36 8.80 3.77 5.58
CA THR A 36 9.70 3.83 4.43
C THR A 36 10.03 5.28 4.15
N GLU A 37 11.25 5.67 4.49
CA GLU A 37 11.75 7.02 4.29
C GLU A 37 12.30 7.18 2.86
N ILE A 38 11.84 8.22 2.16
CA ILE A 38 12.25 8.52 0.79
C ILE A 38 12.86 9.92 0.70
N GLY A 39 13.72 10.11 -0.29
CA GLY A 39 14.33 11.40 -0.61
C GLY A 39 14.27 11.74 -2.11
N LYS A 40 14.86 12.87 -2.47
CA LYS A 40 14.95 13.31 -3.87
C LYS A 40 15.56 12.25 -4.78
N GLY A 41 16.60 11.55 -4.33
CA GLY A 41 17.22 10.46 -5.09
C GLY A 41 16.25 9.33 -5.41
N THR A 42 15.44 8.90 -4.42
CA THR A 42 14.41 7.87 -4.60
C THR A 42 13.34 8.32 -5.60
N LEU A 43 12.92 9.59 -5.54
CA LEU A 43 11.94 10.13 -6.48
C LEU A 43 12.47 10.11 -7.93
N LEU A 44 13.74 10.47 -8.13
CA LEU A 44 14.38 10.43 -9.45
C LEU A 44 14.52 9.01 -9.99
N GLU A 45 14.76 8.02 -9.12
CA GLU A 45 14.83 6.61 -9.51
C GLU A 45 13.45 6.07 -9.93
N VAL A 46 12.41 6.39 -9.17
CA VAL A 46 11.06 5.85 -9.37
C VAL A 46 10.33 6.51 -10.53
N LEU A 47 10.44 7.83 -10.66
CA LEU A 47 9.73 8.62 -11.68
C LEU A 47 10.55 8.87 -12.94
N GLY A 48 11.86 8.61 -12.90
CA GLY A 48 12.81 9.07 -13.90
C GLY A 48 13.24 10.52 -13.69
N GLN A 49 14.31 10.93 -14.38
CA GLN A 49 14.94 12.24 -14.16
C GLN A 49 14.01 13.41 -14.47
N ASP A 50 13.29 13.38 -15.58
CA ASP A 50 12.47 14.52 -16.02
C ASP A 50 11.32 14.79 -15.04
N LEU A 51 10.51 13.77 -14.76
CA LEU A 51 9.35 13.90 -13.88
C LEU A 51 9.76 14.03 -12.41
N GLY A 52 10.82 13.34 -11.98
CA GLY A 52 11.34 13.43 -10.63
C GLY A 52 11.93 14.82 -10.32
N ASN A 53 12.63 15.45 -11.26
CA ASN A 53 13.08 16.83 -11.13
C ASN A 53 11.88 17.78 -11.06
N LEU A 54 10.88 17.61 -11.94
CA LEU A 54 9.68 18.44 -11.94
C LEU A 54 8.95 18.40 -10.59
N LEU A 55 8.81 17.22 -9.98
CA LEU A 55 8.22 17.07 -8.65
C LEU A 55 9.06 17.74 -7.56
N CYS A 56 10.38 17.56 -7.61
CA CYS A 56 11.28 18.21 -6.65
C CYS A 56 11.23 19.73 -6.76
N ASP A 57 11.19 20.27 -7.98
CA ASP A 57 11.12 21.71 -8.25
C ASP A 57 9.78 22.29 -7.80
N PHE A 58 8.68 21.57 -8.04
CA PHE A 58 7.35 21.93 -7.56
C PHE A 58 7.32 22.06 -6.02
N VAL A 59 7.84 21.05 -5.33
CA VAL A 59 7.94 21.07 -3.86
C VAL A 59 8.88 22.16 -3.36
N ASP A 60 9.99 22.40 -4.07
CA ASP A 60 10.99 23.39 -3.67
C ASP A 60 10.51 24.84 -3.85
N ALA A 61 9.57 25.08 -4.78
CA ALA A 61 9.04 26.39 -5.14
C ALA A 61 7.88 26.84 -4.24
N ASP A 62 7.09 25.92 -3.71
CA ASP A 62 5.92 26.24 -2.87
C ASP A 62 6.31 26.48 -1.38
N ALA A 63 5.88 27.61 -0.83
CA ALA A 63 6.12 27.96 0.56
C ALA A 63 5.33 27.09 1.57
N GLU A 64 4.24 26.45 1.12
CA GLU A 64 3.46 25.50 1.94
C GLU A 64 4.26 24.23 2.23
N PHE A 65 5.13 23.82 1.30
CA PHE A 65 5.98 22.63 1.44
C PHE A 65 7.33 22.89 2.13
N ARG A 66 7.54 24.06 2.75
CA ARG A 66 8.81 24.45 3.39
C ARG A 66 9.42 23.36 4.29
N HIS A 67 8.61 22.60 5.03
CA HIS A 67 9.09 21.52 5.90
C HIS A 67 9.27 20.20 5.14
N VAL A 68 8.40 19.89 4.18
CA VAL A 68 8.49 18.70 3.32
C VAL A 68 9.76 18.74 2.47
N LYS A 69 10.14 19.93 1.98
CA LYS A 69 11.40 20.19 1.29
C LYS A 69 12.61 19.68 2.07
N HIS A 70 12.69 19.98 3.37
CA HIS A 70 13.78 19.52 4.22
C HIS A 70 13.77 18.01 4.41
N LEU A 71 12.58 17.41 4.57
CA LEU A 71 12.46 15.95 4.70
C LEU A 71 12.91 15.24 3.42
N LEU A 72 12.49 15.71 2.24
CA LEU A 72 12.91 15.14 0.95
C LEU A 72 14.41 15.33 0.69
N ALA A 73 14.97 16.47 1.07
CA ALA A 73 16.40 16.73 0.91
C ALA A 73 17.25 15.79 1.75
N ASN A 74 16.80 15.44 2.96
CA ASN A 74 17.51 14.55 3.88
C ASN A 74 17.16 13.06 3.70
N GLY A 75 16.16 12.73 2.88
CA GLY A 75 15.68 11.36 2.73
C GLY A 75 14.87 10.84 3.92
N TRP A 76 14.17 11.73 4.63
CA TRP A 76 13.41 11.42 5.85
C TRP A 76 11.89 11.48 5.66
N LEU A 77 11.41 11.67 4.43
CA LEU A 77 9.98 11.73 4.18
C LEU A 77 9.40 10.32 4.26
N ASP A 78 8.62 10.02 5.28
CA ASP A 78 7.99 8.69 5.45
C ASP A 78 6.72 8.57 4.60
N ILE A 79 6.77 7.69 3.59
CA ILE A 79 5.68 7.49 2.62
C ILE A 79 4.61 6.51 3.11
N SER A 80 4.79 5.91 4.29
CA SER A 80 3.77 5.09 4.94
C SER A 80 2.64 5.93 5.55
N LEU A 81 2.90 7.22 5.84
CA LEU A 81 1.99 8.15 6.49
C LEU A 81 0.84 8.59 5.56
N ASP A 82 -0.40 8.52 6.06
CA ASP A 82 -1.59 8.88 5.30
C ASP A 82 -1.56 10.32 4.77
N SER A 83 -1.03 11.27 5.56
CA SER A 83 -0.93 12.68 5.16
C SER A 83 -0.01 12.89 3.96
N VAL A 84 1.12 12.17 3.90
CA VAL A 84 2.07 12.26 2.78
C VAL A 84 1.45 11.66 1.52
N ARG A 85 0.78 10.51 1.65
CA ARG A 85 0.10 9.84 0.54
C ARG A 85 -1.05 10.68 -0.01
N ALA A 86 -1.87 11.25 0.87
CA ALA A 86 -2.94 12.17 0.48
C ALA A 86 -2.40 13.42 -0.23
N GLY A 87 -1.23 13.93 0.18
CA GLY A 87 -0.54 15.02 -0.52
C GLY A 87 -0.17 14.66 -1.96
N LEU A 88 0.38 13.46 -2.19
CA LEU A 88 0.68 12.98 -3.55
C LEU A 88 -0.60 12.83 -4.39
N ASP A 89 -1.65 12.27 -3.80
CA ASP A 89 -2.94 12.11 -4.48
C ASP A 89 -3.56 13.47 -4.83
N ALA A 90 -3.41 14.48 -3.96
CA ALA A 90 -3.88 15.83 -4.23
C ALA A 90 -3.10 16.50 -5.38
N ILE A 91 -1.78 16.30 -5.47
CA ILE A 91 -0.96 16.81 -6.59
C ILE A 91 -1.40 16.15 -7.90
N ALA A 92 -1.60 14.82 -7.88
CA ALA A 92 -2.05 14.07 -9.05
C ALA A 92 -3.48 14.45 -9.49
N ALA A 93 -4.42 14.54 -8.56
CA ALA A 93 -5.82 14.86 -8.86
C ALA A 93 -6.03 16.33 -9.24
N GLY A 94 -5.29 17.25 -8.61
CA GLY A 94 -5.40 18.68 -8.86
C GLY A 94 -4.83 19.10 -10.22
N ASN A 95 -4.09 18.22 -10.90
CA ASN A 95 -3.35 18.52 -12.14
C ASN A 95 -2.53 19.81 -12.02
N VAL A 96 -2.08 20.12 -10.79
CA VAL A 96 -1.31 21.33 -10.45
C VAL A 96 0.11 21.26 -11.01
N MET A 97 0.59 20.04 -11.24
CA MET A 97 1.85 19.75 -11.89
C MET A 97 1.58 18.97 -13.18
N ALA A 98 1.78 19.62 -14.33
CA ALA A 98 1.59 18.99 -15.62
C ALA A 98 2.44 17.71 -15.76
N GLY A 99 1.82 16.61 -16.15
CA GLY A 99 2.50 15.32 -16.31
C GLY A 99 2.60 14.48 -15.04
N PHE A 100 2.23 15.01 -13.87
CA PHE A 100 2.03 14.19 -12.68
C PHE A 100 0.62 13.61 -12.67
N ALA A 101 0.51 12.28 -12.62
CA ALA A 101 -0.74 11.56 -12.72
C ALA A 101 -0.85 10.57 -11.56
N GLN A 102 -2.05 10.00 -11.37
CA GLN A 102 -2.31 9.07 -10.26
C GLN A 102 -1.36 7.87 -10.28
N ALA A 103 -1.02 7.35 -11.48
CA ALA A 103 -0.05 6.27 -11.63
C ALA A 103 1.34 6.60 -11.04
N HIS A 104 1.75 7.88 -11.08
CA HIS A 104 3.02 8.33 -10.52
C HIS A 104 2.97 8.41 -8.99
N ALA A 105 1.85 8.90 -8.44
CA ALA A 105 1.60 8.87 -7.00
C ALA A 105 1.57 7.41 -6.49
N ASP A 106 0.90 6.51 -7.21
CA ASP A 106 0.80 5.09 -6.87
C ASP A 106 2.17 4.41 -6.92
N ALA A 107 3.01 4.72 -7.91
CA ALA A 107 4.37 4.19 -8.01
C ALA A 107 5.24 4.54 -6.78
N ILE A 108 5.14 5.76 -6.26
CA ILE A 108 5.84 6.18 -5.04
C ILE A 108 5.25 5.48 -3.81
N LYS A 109 3.92 5.42 -3.74
CA LYS A 109 3.18 4.83 -2.61
C LYS A 109 3.46 3.35 -2.40
N VAL A 110 3.66 2.59 -3.49
CA VAL A 110 3.97 1.16 -3.46
C VAL A 110 5.29 0.86 -2.74
N LEU A 111 6.22 1.82 -2.65
CA LEU A 111 7.51 1.62 -1.96
C LEU A 111 7.35 1.23 -0.47
N ALA A 112 6.32 1.76 0.19
CA ALA A 112 5.99 1.42 1.58
C ALA A 112 5.13 0.17 1.72
N GLU A 113 4.66 -0.42 0.63
CA GLU A 113 3.72 -1.54 0.66
C GLU A 113 4.47 -2.87 0.72
N ARG A 114 3.99 -3.77 1.57
CA ARG A 114 4.42 -5.17 1.65
C ARG A 114 3.22 -6.07 1.51
N SER A 115 3.30 -6.99 0.57
CA SER A 115 2.33 -8.06 0.43
C SER A 115 2.75 -9.25 1.30
N SER A 116 1.90 -9.64 2.25
CA SER A 116 2.05 -10.86 3.04
C SER A 116 0.89 -11.82 2.76
N PRO A 117 1.09 -13.15 2.82
CA PRO A 117 -0.03 -14.09 2.80
C PRO A 117 -0.97 -13.85 3.98
N VAL A 118 -2.20 -14.35 3.86
CA VAL A 118 -3.13 -14.41 5.00
C VAL A 118 -2.57 -15.43 5.99
N ASP A 119 -2.60 -15.10 7.28
CA ASP A 119 -2.19 -16.03 8.32
C ASP A 119 -3.21 -17.19 8.41
N GLU A 120 -2.74 -18.42 8.28
CA GLU A 120 -3.55 -19.62 8.42
C GLU A 120 -4.27 -19.66 9.77
N PHE A 121 -3.65 -19.15 10.83
CA PHE A 121 -4.26 -19.15 12.16
C PHE A 121 -5.49 -18.23 12.23
N GLU A 122 -5.49 -17.12 11.49
CA GLU A 122 -6.65 -16.25 11.37
C GLU A 122 -7.79 -16.95 10.62
N VAL A 123 -7.48 -17.67 9.54
CA VAL A 123 -8.45 -18.50 8.80
C VAL A 123 -9.02 -19.59 9.70
N ARG A 124 -8.18 -20.30 10.45
CA ARG A 124 -8.61 -21.38 11.34
C ARG A 124 -9.62 -20.91 12.38
N LYS A 125 -9.39 -19.74 12.99
CA LYS A 125 -10.30 -19.13 13.96
C LYS A 125 -11.67 -18.77 13.37
N LEU A 126 -11.73 -18.50 12.08
CA LEU A 126 -12.96 -18.17 11.38
C LEU A 126 -13.71 -19.42 10.91
N CYS A 127 -12.99 -20.48 10.56
CA CYS A 127 -13.58 -21.71 10.02
C CYS A 127 -13.99 -22.75 11.07
N TRP A 128 -13.39 -22.72 12.26
CA TRP A 128 -13.69 -23.65 13.34
C TRP A 128 -14.29 -22.94 14.55
N SER A 129 -15.31 -23.55 15.16
CA SER A 129 -15.77 -23.17 16.48
C SER A 129 -14.81 -23.66 17.57
N ASP A 130 -14.89 -23.06 18.76
CA ASP A 130 -14.14 -23.52 19.94
C ASP A 130 -14.44 -24.98 20.32
N ASP A 131 -15.63 -25.48 19.96
CA ASP A 131 -16.07 -26.87 20.18
C ASP A 131 -15.58 -27.83 19.06
N GLY A 132 -14.81 -27.34 18.09
CA GLY A 132 -14.27 -28.15 17.00
C GLY A 132 -15.30 -28.48 15.90
N GLN A 133 -16.32 -27.63 15.71
CA GLN A 133 -17.24 -27.75 14.58
C GLN A 133 -16.79 -26.86 13.42
N TRP A 134 -16.88 -27.37 12.20
CA TRP A 134 -16.61 -26.61 10.98
C TRP A 134 -17.79 -25.69 10.64
N LEU A 135 -17.53 -24.41 10.38
CA LEU A 135 -18.53 -23.34 10.28
C LEU A 135 -18.81 -22.81 8.86
N VAL A 136 -18.01 -23.19 7.85
CA VAL A 136 -17.87 -22.46 6.57
C VAL A 136 -18.15 -23.32 5.33
#